data_AF-A0A521XYG8-F1
#
_entry.id   AF-A0A521XYG8-F1
#
_cell.length_a   1.000
_cell.length_b   1.000
_cell.length_c   1.000
_cell.angle_alpha   90.00
_cell.angle_beta   90.00
_cell.angle_gamma   90.00
#
_symmetry.space_group_name_H-M   'P 1'
#
loop_
_entity.id
_entity.type
_entity.pdbx_description
1 polymer ?
#
loop_
_entity_poly.entity_id
_entity_poly.type
_entity_poly.pdbx_seq_one_letter_code
_entity_poly.pdbx_strand_id
1 'polypeptide(L)'
;MPRQAIKMRESITKICRRYNYKVIDAAIEVTGRDFLLKIWKLIASTPISVAINHEEFPLPTIMNIYYELGIARTMGKETMIVKSIQSIHPSDLIRDEYIEFNKNFDAEFSKFLDHVNAQAEHYELMAEQLENNPLLSIDYLKRAYLITGNVKLKKKAMALLKNAKLKKRAKNSVEMLAVRF
;
A
#
# COMPACT_ATOMS: atom_id res chain seq x y z
N MET A 1 -19.81 -10.80 1.90
CA MET A 1 -19.04 -10.11 2.97
C MET A 1 -20.00 -9.83 4.13
N PRO A 2 -19.63 -10.09 5.40
CA PRO A 2 -20.44 -9.77 6.58
C PRO A 2 -20.86 -8.30 6.64
N ARG A 3 -22.00 -8.00 7.27
CA ARG A 3 -22.52 -6.62 7.35
C ARG A 3 -21.56 -5.66 8.05
N GLN A 4 -20.90 -6.09 9.13
CA GLN A 4 -19.94 -5.24 9.83
C GLN A 4 -18.66 -5.03 8.99
N ALA A 5 -18.18 -6.04 8.27
CA ALA A 5 -17.07 -5.88 7.33
C ALA A 5 -17.37 -4.87 6.20
N ILE A 6 -18.63 -4.81 5.72
CA ILE A 6 -19.06 -3.77 4.77
C ILE A 6 -18.96 -2.37 5.42
N LYS A 7 -19.44 -2.21 6.65
CA LYS A 7 -19.34 -0.93 7.40
C LYS A 7 -17.89 -0.53 7.65
N MET A 8 -17.00 -1.48 7.95
CA MET A 8 -15.56 -1.25 8.08
C MET A 8 -15.00 -0.67 6.78
N ARG A 9 -15.28 -1.34 5.65
CA ARG A 9 -14.84 -0.89 4.32
C ARG A 9 -15.36 0.51 3.97
N GLU A 10 -16.64 0.78 4.24
CA GLU A 10 -17.25 2.10 4.00
C GLU A 10 -16.59 3.18 4.85
N SER A 11 -16.32 2.89 6.12
CA SER A 11 -15.64 3.82 7.03
C SER A 11 -14.21 4.10 6.57
N ILE A 12 -13.42 3.06 6.29
CA ILE A 12 -12.07 3.18 5.70
C ILE A 12 -12.13 4.06 4.44
N THR A 13 -13.04 3.77 3.52
CA THR A 13 -13.18 4.50 2.26
C THR A 13 -13.53 5.96 2.48
N LYS A 14 -14.46 6.24 3.40
CA LYS A 14 -14.83 7.61 3.77
C LYS A 14 -13.63 8.38 4.32
N ILE A 15 -12.84 7.76 5.20
CA ILE A 15 -11.66 8.41 5.78
C ILE A 15 -10.59 8.65 4.72
N CYS A 16 -10.24 7.63 3.92
CA CYS A 16 -9.28 7.76 2.81
C CYS A 16 -9.64 8.89 1.84
N ARG A 17 -10.92 9.09 1.53
CA ARG A 17 -11.38 10.19 0.67
C ARG A 17 -11.08 11.58 1.28
N ARG A 18 -11.11 11.73 2.61
CA ARG A 18 -10.72 12.99 3.28
C ARG A 18 -9.24 13.33 3.07
N TYR A 19 -8.42 12.31 2.87
CA TYR A 19 -7.00 12.41 2.54
C TYR A 19 -6.75 12.42 1.02
N ASN A 20 -7.78 12.60 0.20
CA ASN A 20 -7.72 12.55 -1.27
C ASN A 20 -7.19 11.22 -1.84
N TYR A 21 -7.30 10.12 -1.10
CA TYR A 21 -6.93 8.80 -1.58
C TYR A 21 -8.05 8.16 -2.39
N LYS A 22 -7.68 7.56 -3.52
CA LYS A 22 -8.54 6.65 -4.27
C LYS A 22 -8.39 5.24 -3.70
N VAL A 23 -9.47 4.69 -3.18
CA VAL A 23 -9.52 3.30 -2.73
C VAL A 23 -9.75 2.38 -3.92
N ILE A 24 -8.91 1.35 -4.05
CA ILE A 24 -9.04 0.29 -5.05
C ILE A 24 -9.38 -0.99 -4.29
N ASP A 25 -10.55 -1.57 -4.59
CA ASP A 25 -10.96 -2.83 -4.01
C ASP A 25 -10.52 -3.97 -4.95
N ALA A 26 -9.70 -4.88 -4.42
CA ALA A 26 -9.16 -6.01 -5.17
C ALA A 26 -10.28 -6.91 -5.74
N ALA A 27 -11.47 -6.91 -5.16
CA ALA A 27 -12.61 -7.69 -5.62
C ALA A 27 -13.34 -7.09 -6.83
N ILE A 28 -13.14 -5.81 -7.17
CA ILE A 28 -14.01 -5.09 -8.13
C ILE A 28 -13.57 -5.28 -9.60
N GLU A 29 -12.30 -5.51 -9.90
CA GLU A 29 -11.84 -5.66 -11.29
C GLU A 29 -11.79 -7.13 -11.75
N VAL A 30 -12.62 -7.54 -12.71
CA VAL A 30 -12.51 -8.89 -13.31
C VAL A 30 -11.45 -8.85 -14.42
N THR A 31 -10.29 -9.48 -14.19
CA THR A 31 -9.27 -9.68 -15.23
C THR A 31 -9.09 -11.17 -15.49
N GLY A 32 -9.13 -11.59 -16.76
CA GLY A 32 -9.07 -13.00 -17.15
C GLY A 32 -7.83 -13.75 -16.66
N ARG A 33 -8.04 -14.98 -16.20
CA ARG A 33 -7.12 -16.13 -15.94
C ARG A 33 -5.86 -15.93 -15.09
N ASP A 34 -5.50 -14.74 -14.61
CA ASP A 34 -4.37 -14.58 -13.68
C ASP A 34 -4.69 -13.63 -12.51
N PHE A 35 -5.46 -14.16 -11.55
CA PHE A 35 -5.90 -13.45 -10.36
C PHE A 35 -4.72 -13.05 -9.44
N LEU A 36 -3.69 -13.88 -9.35
CA LEU A 36 -2.50 -13.60 -8.53
C LEU A 36 -1.66 -12.47 -9.11
N LEU A 37 -1.37 -12.52 -10.42
CA LEU A 37 -0.63 -11.45 -11.08
C LEU A 37 -1.39 -10.11 -11.01
N LYS A 38 -2.72 -10.15 -11.08
CA LYS A 38 -3.56 -8.98 -10.89
C LYS A 38 -3.40 -8.39 -9.49
N ILE A 39 -3.52 -9.20 -8.43
CA ILE A 39 -3.32 -8.72 -7.05
C ILE A 39 -1.93 -8.12 -6.86
N TRP A 40 -0.89 -8.78 -7.37
CA TRP A 40 0.47 -8.25 -7.35
C TRP A 40 0.58 -6.87 -8.01
N LYS A 41 -0.03 -6.70 -9.19
CA LYS A 41 -0.04 -5.40 -9.88
C LYS A 41 -0.81 -4.33 -9.08
N LEU A 42 -1.93 -4.70 -8.46
CA LEU A 42 -2.70 -3.79 -7.62
C LEU A 42 -1.89 -3.34 -6.40
N ILE A 43 -1.31 -4.28 -5.64
CA ILE A 43 -0.44 -3.98 -4.50
C ILE A 43 0.75 -3.13 -4.95
N ALA A 44 1.38 -3.47 -6.09
CA ALA A 44 2.49 -2.69 -6.62
C ALA A 44 2.11 -1.23 -6.92
N SER A 45 0.86 -0.99 -7.33
CA SER A 45 0.33 0.31 -7.72
C SER A 45 -0.14 1.19 -6.55
N THR A 46 -0.31 0.63 -5.35
CA THR A 46 -0.73 1.41 -4.17
C THR A 46 0.45 1.68 -3.23
N PRO A 47 0.42 2.77 -2.46
CA PRO A 47 1.39 3.01 -1.38
C PRO A 47 0.98 2.32 -0.08
N ILE A 48 -0.33 2.18 0.14
CA ILE A 48 -0.95 1.69 1.37
C ILE A 48 -1.80 0.46 1.03
N SER A 49 -1.72 -0.57 1.87
CA SER A 49 -2.61 -1.73 1.81
C SER A 49 -3.32 -1.91 3.15
N VAL A 50 -4.65 -1.95 3.12
CA VAL A 50 -5.48 -2.11 4.31
C VAL A 50 -6.19 -3.46 4.26
N ALA A 51 -5.88 -4.33 5.21
CA ALA A 51 -6.53 -5.62 5.36
C ALA A 51 -7.73 -5.49 6.32
N ILE A 52 -8.90 -6.00 5.92
CA ILE A 52 -10.06 -6.11 6.81
C ILE A 52 -10.09 -7.54 7.34
N ASN A 53 -10.07 -7.73 8.66
CA ASN A 53 -10.27 -9.04 9.30
C ASN A 53 -11.59 -9.07 10.07
N HIS A 54 -12.34 -10.14 9.93
CA HIS A 54 -13.64 -10.31 10.56
C HIS A 54 -13.84 -11.77 10.96
N GLU A 55 -14.41 -12.03 12.14
CA GLU A 55 -14.61 -13.37 12.72
C GLU A 55 -15.48 -14.28 11.84
N GLU A 56 -16.49 -13.71 11.17
CA GLU A 56 -17.36 -14.44 10.24
C GLU A 56 -16.73 -14.73 8.85
N PHE A 57 -15.48 -14.30 8.59
CA PHE A 57 -14.85 -14.66 7.33
C PHE A 57 -14.50 -16.15 7.28
N PRO A 58 -14.80 -16.85 6.17
CA PRO A 58 -14.30 -18.21 5.97
C PRO A 58 -12.78 -18.25 6.03
N LEU A 59 -12.22 -19.33 6.58
CA LEU A 59 -10.77 -19.51 6.68
C LEU A 59 -10.01 -19.27 5.35
N PRO A 60 -10.49 -19.74 4.17
CA PRO A 60 -9.83 -19.42 2.91
C PRO A 60 -9.75 -17.92 2.60
N THR A 61 -10.76 -17.15 2.97
CA THR A 61 -10.76 -15.68 2.80
C THR A 61 -9.73 -15.04 3.71
N ILE A 62 -9.65 -15.48 4.97
CA ILE A 62 -8.66 -15.02 5.94
C ILE A 62 -7.24 -15.32 5.43
N MET A 63 -6.99 -16.54 4.91
CA MET A 63 -5.69 -16.92 4.34
C MET A 63 -5.30 -16.03 3.16
N ASN A 64 -6.23 -15.72 2.25
CA ASN A 64 -5.96 -14.82 1.14
C ASN A 64 -5.60 -13.41 1.63
N ILE A 65 -6.34 -12.86 2.59
CA ILE A 65 -6.06 -11.54 3.17
C ILE A 65 -4.62 -11.48 3.72
N TYR A 66 -4.19 -12.50 4.47
CA TYR A 66 -2.84 -12.52 5.04
C TYR A 66 -1.75 -12.78 4.00
N TYR A 67 -2.03 -13.58 2.97
CA TYR A 67 -1.13 -13.74 1.82
C TYR A 67 -0.88 -12.39 1.12
N GLU A 68 -1.95 -11.64 0.83
CA GLU A 68 -1.88 -10.33 0.19
C GLU A 68 -1.17 -9.30 1.07
N LEU A 69 -1.45 -9.30 2.37
CA LEU A 69 -0.78 -8.46 3.36
C LEU A 69 0.73 -8.74 3.42
N GLY A 70 1.12 -10.02 3.40
CA GLY A 70 2.53 -10.44 3.36
C GLY A 70 3.24 -9.94 2.11
N ILE A 71 2.59 -10.03 0.94
CA ILE A 71 3.13 -9.46 -0.31
C ILE A 71 3.28 -7.95 -0.19
N ALA A 72 2.27 -7.24 0.30
CA ALA A 72 2.35 -5.79 0.48
C ALA A 72 3.54 -5.39 1.37
N ARG A 73 3.76 -6.10 2.49
CA ARG A 73 4.91 -5.84 3.37
C ARG A 73 6.24 -6.13 2.72
N THR A 74 6.39 -7.26 2.02
CA THR A 74 7.64 -7.59 1.32
C THR A 74 7.95 -6.59 0.20
N MET A 75 6.93 -5.96 -0.38
CA MET A 75 7.07 -4.84 -1.32
C MET A 75 7.28 -3.48 -0.64
N GLY A 76 7.39 -3.44 0.70
CA GLY A 76 7.61 -2.24 1.49
C GLY A 76 6.43 -1.27 1.48
N LYS A 77 5.20 -1.76 1.25
CA LYS A 77 3.99 -0.93 1.35
C LYS A 77 3.68 -0.65 2.81
N GLU A 78 3.09 0.50 3.07
CA GLU A 78 2.50 0.77 4.38
C GLU A 78 1.28 -0.16 4.54
N THR A 79 1.25 -0.92 5.63
CA THR A 79 0.18 -1.92 5.83
C THR A 79 -0.54 -1.70 7.15
N MET A 80 -1.86 -1.84 7.13
CA MET A 80 -2.68 -1.75 8.33
C MET A 80 -3.73 -2.86 8.35
N ILE A 81 -3.88 -3.52 9.49
CA ILE A 81 -4.97 -4.47 9.72
C ILE A 81 -6.10 -3.73 10.45
N VAL A 82 -7.28 -3.71 9.87
CA VAL A 82 -8.50 -3.26 10.53
C VAL A 82 -9.34 -4.47 10.88
N LYS A 83 -9.57 -4.68 12.17
CA LYS A 83 -10.22 -5.89 12.69
C LYS A 83 -11.56 -5.60 13.34
N SER A 84 -12.49 -6.54 13.28
CA SER A 84 -13.60 -6.55 14.23
C SER A 84 -13.11 -6.98 15.62
N ILE A 85 -13.87 -6.65 16.65
CA ILE A 85 -13.49 -6.87 18.06
C ILE A 85 -13.23 -8.36 18.34
N GLN A 86 -14.04 -9.25 17.75
CA GLN A 86 -14.00 -10.69 18.00
C GLN A 86 -13.07 -11.46 17.04
N SER A 87 -12.50 -10.80 16.02
CA SER A 87 -11.64 -11.53 15.08
C SER A 87 -10.36 -12.00 15.76
N ILE A 88 -9.94 -13.22 15.40
CA ILE A 88 -8.69 -13.83 15.85
C ILE A 88 -7.64 -13.64 14.75
N HIS A 89 -6.38 -13.47 15.15
CA HIS A 89 -5.24 -13.33 14.24
C HIS A 89 -4.29 -14.53 14.36
N PRO A 90 -3.55 -14.86 13.31
CA PRO A 90 -2.41 -15.76 13.40
C PRO A 90 -1.44 -15.28 14.48
N SER A 91 -0.91 -16.21 15.28
CA SER A 91 -0.06 -15.89 16.43
C SER A 91 1.16 -15.06 16.08
N ASP A 92 1.75 -15.30 14.91
CA ASP A 92 2.93 -14.58 14.41
C ASP A 92 2.62 -13.12 14.07
N LEU A 93 1.35 -12.79 13.86
CA LEU A 93 0.86 -11.45 13.54
C LEU A 93 0.25 -10.74 14.77
N ILE A 94 0.29 -11.35 15.97
CA ILE A 94 -0.12 -10.71 17.23
C ILE A 94 0.75 -9.48 17.54
N ARG A 95 1.98 -9.44 17.00
CA ARG A 95 2.90 -8.30 17.14
C ARG A 95 2.64 -7.19 16.12
N ASP A 96 1.77 -7.42 15.14
CA ASP A 96 1.47 -6.41 14.15
C ASP A 96 0.55 -5.34 14.72
N GLU A 97 0.76 -4.10 14.28
CA GLU A 97 -0.19 -3.02 14.56
C GLU A 97 -1.50 -3.29 13.83
N TYR A 98 -2.59 -3.24 14.60
CA TYR A 98 -3.95 -3.31 14.11
C TYR A 98 -4.78 -2.19 14.72
N ILE A 99 -5.85 -1.82 14.03
CA ILE A 99 -6.88 -0.91 14.54
C ILE A 99 -8.17 -1.70 14.70
N GLU A 100 -8.73 -1.67 15.90
CA GLU A 100 -10.03 -2.25 16.17
C GLU A 100 -11.16 -1.36 15.64
N PHE A 101 -12.11 -1.96 14.94
CA PHE A 101 -13.29 -1.25 14.47
C PHE A 101 -14.29 -1.04 15.62
N ASN A 102 -14.05 0.04 16.36
CA ASN A 102 -14.83 0.46 17.52
C ASN A 102 -15.22 1.95 17.40
N LYS A 103 -15.70 2.56 18.49
CA LYS A 103 -16.12 3.98 18.52
C LYS A 103 -14.99 4.99 18.25
N ASN A 104 -13.73 4.61 18.44
CA ASN A 104 -12.55 5.45 18.23
C ASN A 104 -11.90 5.24 16.86
N PHE A 105 -12.42 4.30 16.05
CA PHE A 105 -11.83 3.88 14.78
C PHE A 105 -11.47 5.06 13.87
N ASP A 106 -12.37 6.02 13.70
CA ASP A 106 -12.15 7.17 12.81
C ASP A 106 -10.91 7.98 13.21
N ALA A 107 -10.67 8.15 14.51
CA ALA A 107 -9.53 8.89 15.03
C ALA A 107 -8.23 8.10 14.89
N GLU A 108 -8.24 6.81 15.24
CA GLU A 108 -7.08 5.93 15.15
C GLU A 108 -6.63 5.72 13.69
N PHE A 109 -7.58 5.50 12.79
CA PHE A 109 -7.28 5.33 11.37
C PHE A 109 -6.80 6.63 10.73
N SER A 110 -7.31 7.80 11.15
CA SER A 110 -6.80 9.09 10.68
C SER A 110 -5.35 9.32 11.15
N LYS A 111 -5.03 8.98 12.42
CA LYS A 111 -3.64 9.04 12.92
C LYS A 111 -2.68 8.16 12.11
N PHE A 112 -3.12 6.96 11.72
CA PHE A 112 -2.34 6.12 10.82
C PHE A 112 -2.07 6.82 9.48
N LEU A 113 -3.07 7.44 8.85
CA LEU A 113 -2.87 8.16 7.60
C LEU A 113 -1.99 9.42 7.76
N ASP A 114 -2.08 10.11 8.89
CA ASP A 114 -1.19 11.23 9.23
C ASP A 114 0.26 10.76 9.34
N HIS A 115 0.48 9.63 10.02
CA HIS A 115 1.81 9.01 10.13
C HIS A 115 2.35 8.60 8.75
N VAL A 116 1.53 7.97 7.91
CA VAL A 116 1.93 7.61 6.54
C VAL A 116 2.31 8.84 5.70
N ASN A 117 1.58 9.95 5.83
CA ASN A 117 1.95 11.19 5.16
C ASN A 117 3.28 11.75 5.65
N ALA A 118 3.53 11.74 6.97
CA ALA A 118 4.82 12.14 7.52
C ALA A 118 5.97 11.23 7.02
N GLN A 119 5.71 9.93 6.88
CA GLN A 119 6.68 8.97 6.34
C GLN A 119 7.08 9.30 4.88
N ALA A 120 6.19 9.91 4.10
CA ALA A 120 6.52 10.34 2.74
C ALA A 120 7.63 11.41 2.71
N GLU A 121 7.69 12.29 3.71
CA GLU A 121 8.78 13.28 3.84
C GLU A 121 10.11 12.58 4.10
N HIS A 122 10.10 11.54 4.93
CA HIS A 122 11.30 10.73 5.18
C HIS A 122 11.76 10.00 3.92
N TYR A 123 10.83 9.46 3.12
CA TYR A 123 11.17 8.87 1.82
C TYR A 123 11.81 9.87 0.85
N GLU A 124 11.29 11.10 0.78
CA GLU A 124 11.92 12.15 -0.05
C GLU A 124 13.35 12.45 0.42
N LEU A 125 13.56 12.62 1.74
CA LEU A 125 14.88 12.87 2.32
C LEU A 125 15.86 11.73 2.02
N MET A 126 15.45 10.48 2.22
CA MET A 126 16.30 9.32 1.94
C MET A 126 16.67 9.23 0.46
N ALA A 127 15.75 9.57 -0.44
CA ALA A 127 16.04 9.56 -1.87
C ALA A 127 17.15 10.55 -2.25
N GLU A 128 17.20 11.70 -1.59
CA GLU A 128 18.22 12.75 -1.82
C GLU A 128 19.60 12.32 -1.28
N GLN A 129 19.63 11.56 -0.18
CA GLN A 129 20.89 11.07 0.39
C GLN A 129 21.51 9.90 -0.39
N LEU A 130 20.75 9.26 -1.27
CA LEU A 130 21.14 8.05 -2.00
C LEU A 130 21.66 8.33 -3.42
N GLU A 131 22.42 9.42 -3.63
CA GLU A 131 22.93 9.83 -4.96
C GLU A 131 23.67 8.71 -5.71
N ASN A 132 24.34 7.80 -4.97
CA ASN A 132 25.10 6.68 -5.53
C ASN A 132 24.25 5.42 -5.83
N ASN A 133 22.96 5.39 -5.45
CA ASN A 133 22.05 4.28 -5.75
C ASN A 133 20.75 4.81 -6.40
N PRO A 134 20.80 5.15 -7.70
CA PRO A 134 19.68 5.79 -8.39
C PRO A 134 18.41 4.94 -8.42
N LEU A 135 18.52 3.61 -8.38
CA LEU A 135 17.35 2.72 -8.34
C LEU A 135 16.61 2.84 -7.01
N LEU A 136 17.35 2.85 -5.90
CA LEU A 136 16.77 2.97 -4.57
C LEU A 136 16.18 4.37 -4.35
N SER A 137 16.86 5.43 -4.81
CA SER A 137 16.31 6.78 -4.80
C SER A 137 14.99 6.88 -5.59
N ILE A 138 14.90 6.24 -6.75
CA ILE A 138 13.68 6.21 -7.56
C ILE A 138 12.54 5.50 -6.81
N ASP A 139 12.82 4.38 -6.12
CA ASP A 139 11.81 3.67 -5.33
C ASP A 139 11.28 4.54 -4.19
N TYR A 140 12.15 5.23 -3.46
CA TYR A 140 11.73 6.15 -2.40
C TYR A 140 10.90 7.33 -2.93
N LEU A 141 11.32 7.95 -4.04
CA LEU A 141 10.54 9.03 -4.68
C LEU A 141 9.18 8.53 -5.17
N LYS A 142 9.10 7.30 -5.67
CA LYS A 142 7.84 6.66 -6.06
C LYS A 142 6.91 6.52 -4.86
N ARG A 143 7.40 5.99 -3.74
CA ARG A 143 6.60 5.82 -2.51
C ARG A 143 6.06 7.16 -2.03
N ALA A 144 6.94 8.16 -1.91
CA ALA A 144 6.56 9.50 -1.51
C ALA A 144 5.53 10.13 -2.48
N TYR A 145 5.69 9.95 -3.79
CA TYR A 145 4.72 10.41 -4.79
C TYR A 145 3.36 9.72 -4.65
N LEU A 146 3.35 8.40 -4.48
CA LEU A 146 2.10 7.65 -4.36
C LEU A 146 1.33 8.02 -3.08
N ILE A 147 2.03 8.34 -2.00
CA ILE A 147 1.44 8.80 -0.74
C ILE A 147 0.90 10.23 -0.86
N THR A 148 1.67 11.16 -1.43
CA THR A 148 1.36 12.61 -1.37
C THR A 148 0.69 13.17 -2.62
N GLY A 149 0.80 12.47 -3.75
CA GLY A 149 0.43 13.00 -5.07
C GLY A 149 1.35 14.11 -5.60
N ASN A 150 2.47 14.41 -4.93
CA ASN A 150 3.32 15.54 -5.28
C ASN A 150 4.08 15.30 -6.59
N VAL A 151 3.60 15.91 -7.69
CA VAL A 151 4.15 15.76 -9.04
C VAL A 151 5.63 16.15 -9.15
N LYS A 152 6.16 16.97 -8.24
CA LYS A 152 7.61 17.31 -8.21
C LYS A 152 8.46 16.05 -8.00
N LEU A 153 8.01 15.10 -7.18
CA LEU A 153 8.70 13.85 -6.88
C LEU A 153 8.80 12.96 -8.13
N LYS A 154 7.71 12.89 -8.91
CA LYS A 154 7.70 12.20 -10.21
C LYS A 154 8.71 12.81 -11.17
N LYS A 155 8.81 14.14 -11.24
CA LYS A 155 9.81 14.84 -12.05
C LYS A 155 11.25 14.53 -11.58
N LYS A 156 11.49 14.54 -10.27
CA LYS A 156 12.79 14.14 -9.68
C LYS A 156 13.17 12.71 -10.09
N ALA A 157 12.25 11.74 -9.96
CA ALA A 157 12.51 10.35 -10.33
C ALA A 157 12.84 10.18 -11.83
N MET A 158 12.12 10.90 -12.71
CA MET A 158 12.40 10.89 -14.14
C MET A 158 13.77 11.49 -14.50
N ALA A 159 14.20 12.53 -13.78
CA ALA A 159 15.52 13.13 -13.95
C ALA A 159 16.64 12.16 -13.56
N LEU A 160 16.51 11.50 -12.40
CA LEU A 160 17.47 10.47 -11.96
C LEU A 160 17.58 9.33 -12.97
N LEU A 161 16.46 8.84 -13.52
CA LEU A 161 16.47 7.80 -14.55
C LEU A 161 17.26 8.23 -15.81
N LYS A 162 17.08 9.48 -16.25
CA LYS A 162 17.77 10.02 -17.43
C LYS A 162 19.27 10.13 -17.16
N ASN A 163 19.67 10.60 -15.98
CA ASN A 163 21.06 10.80 -15.59
C ASN A 163 21.81 9.48 -15.38
N ALA A 164 21.15 8.48 -14.79
CA ALA A 164 21.74 7.16 -14.54
C ALA A 164 21.99 6.32 -15.82
N LYS A 165 21.69 6.84 -17.02
CA LYS A 165 21.79 6.13 -18.32
C LYS A 165 21.07 4.77 -18.34
N LEU A 166 20.14 4.53 -17.41
CA LEU A 166 19.39 3.27 -17.26
C LEU A 166 18.52 2.95 -18.49
N LYS A 167 18.23 3.95 -19.35
CA LYS A 167 17.57 3.75 -20.64
C LYS A 167 18.28 2.79 -21.60
N LYS A 168 19.58 2.50 -21.41
CA LYS A 168 20.33 1.52 -22.23
C LYS A 168 20.37 0.11 -21.64
N ARG A 169 20.00 -0.08 -20.36
CA ARG A 169 19.84 -1.41 -19.77
C ARG A 169 18.45 -1.94 -20.11
N ALA A 170 18.35 -3.25 -20.33
CA ALA A 170 17.29 -3.93 -21.07
C ALA A 170 15.88 -3.37 -20.83
N LYS A 171 15.14 -3.10 -21.92
CA LYS A 171 13.76 -2.57 -21.92
C LYS A 171 12.73 -3.40 -21.11
N ASN A 172 13.11 -4.59 -20.64
CA ASN A 172 12.29 -5.55 -19.90
C ASN A 172 12.72 -5.73 -18.44
N SER A 173 13.62 -4.91 -17.89
CA SER A 173 14.03 -5.03 -16.49
C SER A 173 12.93 -4.56 -15.52
N VAL A 174 12.90 -5.16 -14.33
CA VAL A 174 12.03 -4.76 -13.19
C VAL A 174 12.14 -3.25 -12.91
N GLU A 175 13.28 -2.65 -13.25
CA GLU A 175 13.59 -1.23 -13.12
C GLU A 175 12.65 -0.35 -13.97
N MET A 176 12.25 -0.79 -15.18
CA MET A 176 11.29 -0.05 -16.01
C MET A 176 9.84 -0.16 -15.49
N LEU A 177 9.50 -1.27 -14.82
CA LEU A 177 8.22 -1.43 -14.12
C LEU A 177 8.16 -0.56 -12.86
N ALA A 178 9.29 -0.39 -12.18
CA ALA A 178 9.39 0.50 -11.03
C ALA A 178 9.04 1.95 -11.40
N VAL A 179 9.33 2.41 -12.62
CA VAL A 179 9.19 3.83 -13.03
C VAL A 179 7.86 4.17 -13.72
N ARG A 180 7.06 3.20 -14.18
CA ARG A 180 5.77 3.46 -14.86
C ARG A 180 4.62 3.69 -13.88
N PHE A 181 4.70 4.76 -13.09
CA PHE A 181 3.65 5.25 -12.19
C PHE A 181 3.30 6.72 -12.48
#